data_AF-A0A8S3AK60-F1
#
_entry.id   AF-A0A8S3AK60-F1
#
_cell.length_a   1.000
_cell.length_b   1.000
_cell.length_c   1.000
_cell.angle_alpha   90.00
_cell.angle_beta   90.00
_cell.angle_gamma   90.00
#
_symmetry.space_group_name_H-M   'P 1'
#
loop_
_entity.id
_entity.type
_entity.pdbx_description
1 polymer ?
#
loop_
_entity_poly.entity_id
_entity_poly.type
_entity_poly.pdbx_seq_one_letter_code
_entity_poly.pdbx_strand_id
1 'polypeptide(L)' 'RFSRKVFVGGLPPDIDEEEIITHFQRFGPLVVDWPHKQESKSYFPPKGYAFLIFTYERSVQE' A
#
# COMPACT_ATOMS: atom_id res chain seq x y z
N ARG A 1 20.67 -0.08 -0.16
CA ARG A 1 19.74 -0.55 -1.22
C ARG A 1 18.41 -0.86 -0.54
N PHE A 2 17.31 -0.26 -0.96
CA PHE A 2 16.02 -0.43 -0.27
C PHE A 2 15.17 -1.52 -0.94
N SER A 3 14.30 -2.16 -0.17
CA SER A 3 13.27 -3.03 -0.73
C SER A 3 12.20 -2.17 -1.39
N ARG A 4 11.63 -2.63 -2.51
CA ARG A 4 10.47 -1.98 -3.15
C ARG A 4 9.16 -2.18 -2.38
N LYS A 5 9.16 -3.05 -1.37
CA LYS A 5 8.01 -3.35 -0.51
C LYS A 5 8.11 -2.53 0.78
N VAL A 6 7.15 -1.66 0.99
CA VAL A 6 7.02 -0.79 2.16
C VAL A 6 5.84 -1.25 3.00
N PHE A 7 6.02 -1.35 4.31
CA PHE A 7 4.92 -1.56 5.26
C PHE A 7 4.36 -0.21 5.68
N VAL A 8 3.03 -0.08 5.66
CA VAL A 8 2.32 1.12 6.13
C VAL A 8 1.29 0.67 7.16
N GLY A 9 1.40 1.18 8.38
CA GLY A 9 0.46 0.94 9.47
C GLY A 9 -0.17 2.23 9.98
N GLY A 10 -1.18 2.11 10.83
CA GLY A 10 -1.95 3.26 11.31
C GLY A 10 -2.92 3.81 10.27
N LEU A 11 -3.30 2.98 9.30
CA LEU A 11 -4.31 3.33 8.31
C LEU A 11 -5.69 3.43 8.98
N PRO A 12 -6.52 4.43 8.60
CA PRO A 12 -7.91 4.49 9.03
C PRO A 12 -8.65 3.17 8.72
N PRO A 13 -9.64 2.78 9.53
CA PRO A 13 -10.36 1.51 9.33
C PRO A 13 -11.20 1.48 8.04
N ASP A 14 -11.50 2.65 7.48
CA ASP A 14 -12.34 2.90 6.32
C ASP A 14 -11.56 3.36 5.08
N ILE A 15 -10.22 3.43 5.14
CA ILE A 15 -9.42 3.81 3.97
C ILE A 15 -9.40 2.70 2.93
N ASP A 16 -9.73 3.05 1.70
CA ASP A 16 -9.69 2.09 0.59
C ASP A 16 -8.36 2.11 -0.18
N GLU A 17 -8.22 1.17 -1.10
CA GLU A 17 -7.03 1.07 -1.96
C GLU A 17 -6.81 2.30 -2.84
N GLU A 18 -7.88 2.91 -3.35
CA GLU A 18 -7.80 4.03 -4.28
C GLU A 18 -7.25 5.28 -3.58
N GLU A 19 -7.67 5.53 -2.34
CA GLU A 19 -7.13 6.61 -1.50
C GLU A 19 -5.64 6.41 -1.21
N ILE A 20 -5.23 5.18 -0.87
CA ILE A 20 -3.82 4.83 -0.64
C ILE A 20 -3.00 5.06 -1.91
N ILE A 21 -3.45 4.56 -3.06
CA ILE A 21 -2.78 4.77 -4.35
C ILE A 21 -2.69 6.27 -4.64
N THR A 22 -3.80 7.00 -4.47
CA THR A 22 -3.87 8.43 -4.74
C THR A 22 -2.87 9.23 -3.92
N HIS A 23 -2.68 8.84 -2.66
CA HIS A 23 -1.73 9.49 -1.77
C HIS A 23 -0.27 9.20 -2.13
N PHE A 24 0.08 7.92 -2.37
CA PHE A 24 1.47 7.49 -2.52
C PHE A 24 1.98 7.49 -3.97
N GLN A 25 1.12 7.58 -4.98
CA GLN A 25 1.52 7.58 -6.39
C GLN A 25 2.49 8.72 -6.76
N ARG A 26 2.51 9.81 -5.98
CA ARG A 26 3.44 10.93 -6.14
C ARG A 26 4.91 10.54 -6.04
N PHE A 27 5.22 9.46 -5.30
CA PHE A 27 6.58 8.93 -5.15
C PHE A 27 6.94 7.96 -6.29
N GLY A 28 5.93 7.47 -7.00
CA GLY A 28 6.04 6.64 -8.18
C GLY A 28 4.91 5.61 -8.26
N PRO A 29 4.82 4.87 -9.39
CA PRO A 29 3.81 3.85 -9.57
C PRO A 29 3.95 2.75 -8.51
N LEU A 30 2.83 2.30 -7.95
CA LEU A 30 2.78 1.30 -6.90
C LEU A 30 1.51 0.45 -6.99
N VAL A 31 1.55 -0.71 -6.33
CA VAL A 31 0.39 -1.55 -6.04
C VAL A 31 0.22 -1.67 -4.53
N VAL A 32 -1.03 -1.67 -4.06
CA VAL A 32 -1.36 -1.88 -2.64
C VAL A 32 -1.72 -3.35 -2.44
N ASP A 33 -1.20 -3.96 -1.38
CA ASP A 33 -1.50 -5.35 -1.05
C ASP A 33 -1.65 -5.53 0.46
N TRP A 34 -2.43 -6.52 0.88
CA TRP A 34 -2.55 -6.93 2.27
C TRP A 34 -2.91 -8.41 2.35
N PRO A 35 -2.63 -9.08 3.48
CA PRO A 35 -2.89 -10.51 3.60
C PRO A 35 -4.35 -10.86 3.30
N HIS A 36 -4.55 -11.90 2.49
CA HIS A 36 -5.85 -12.39 2.05
C HIS A 36 -6.68 -11.40 1.22
N LYS A 37 -6.10 -10.34 0.65
CA LYS A 37 -6.83 -9.36 -0.18
C LYS A 37 -7.65 -9.98 -1.31
N GLN A 38 -7.12 -10.98 -2.01
CA GLN A 38 -7.83 -11.64 -3.13
C GLN A 38 -8.89 -12.65 -2.66
N GLU A 39 -8.73 -13.22 -1.47
CA GLU A 39 -9.62 -14.25 -0.91
C GLU A 39 -10.75 -13.62 -0.09
N SER A 40 -10.45 -12.48 0.53
CA SER A 40 -11.36 -11.65 1.30
C SER A 40 -12.15 -10.76 0.33
N LYS A 41 -13.48 -10.75 0.44
CA LYS A 41 -14.32 -9.71 -0.20
C LYS A 41 -14.18 -8.33 0.48
N SER A 42 -13.19 -8.14 1.35
CA SER A 42 -12.97 -6.86 2.02
C SER A 42 -12.18 -5.93 1.12
N TYR A 43 -12.80 -4.80 0.81
CA TYR A 43 -12.18 -3.69 0.09
C TYR A 43 -11.15 -2.93 0.93
N PHE A 44 -11.12 -3.17 2.24
CA PHE A 44 -10.33 -2.41 3.22
C PHE A 44 -9.20 -3.26 3.82
N PRO A 45 -8.01 -2.67 4.08
CA PRO A 45 -6.91 -3.39 4.73
C PRO A 45 -7.29 -3.79 6.17
N PRO A 46 -7.26 -5.09 6.51
CA PRO A 46 -7.61 -5.53 7.84
C PRO A 46 -6.59 -5.02 8.86
N LYS A 47 -7.07 -4.63 10.04
CA LYS A 47 -6.22 -4.21 11.19
C LYS A 47 -5.39 -2.93 10.92
N GLY A 48 -5.80 -2.09 9.95
CA GLY A 48 -5.22 -0.77 9.74
C GLY A 48 -3.78 -0.80 9.23
N TYR A 49 -3.42 -1.79 8.41
CA TYR A 49 -2.12 -1.83 7.74
C TYR A 49 -2.21 -2.41 6.32
N ALA A 50 -1.28 -1.99 5.47
CA ALA A 50 -1.10 -2.50 4.12
C ALA A 50 0.39 -2.54 3.73
N PHE A 51 0.67 -3.15 2.59
CA PHE A 51 1.97 -3.11 1.93
C PHE A 51 1.86 -2.31 0.64
N LEU A 52 2.79 -1.37 0.43
CA LEU A 52 2.96 -0.68 -0.84
C LEU A 52 4.12 -1.35 -1.59
N ILE A 53 3.89 -1.71 -2.85
CA ILE A 53 4.90 -2.33 -3.70
C ILE A 53 5.18 -1.38 -4.86
N PHE A 54 6.25 -0.61 -4.75
CA PHE A 54 6.65 0.34 -5.79
C PHE A 54 7.26 -0.38 -6.99
N THR A 55 7.04 0.18 -8.18
CA THR A 55 7.69 -0.30 -9.41
C THR A 55 9.20 -0.05 -9.37
N TYR A 56 9.64 1.09 -8.82
CA TYR A 56 11.04 1.50 -8.82
C TYR A 56 11.63 1.59 -7.40
N GLU A 57 12.90 1.21 -7.23
CA GLU A 57 13.61 1.31 -5.93
C GLU A 57 13.73 2.77 -5.45
N ARG A 58 13.97 3.72 -6.37
CA ARG A 58 14.07 5.15 -6.06
C ARG A 58 12.82 5.71 -5.39
N SER A 59 11.64 5.13 -5.65
CA SER A 59 10.36 5.58 -5.09
C SER A 59 10.23 5.32 -3.59
N VAL A 60 11.16 4.58 -2.99
CA VAL A 60 11.21 4.31 -1.55
C VAL A 60 12.21 5.24 -0.83
N GLN A 61 13.02 6.00 -1.58
CA GLN A 61 14.10 6.82 -1.04
C GLN A 61 13.71 8.27 -0.77
N GLU A 62 12.63 8.74 -1.39
CA GLU A 62 12.12 10.11 -1.37
C GLU A 62 10.87 10.22 -0.49
#